data_AF-U1PQT1-F1
#
_entry.id   AF-U1PQT1-F1
#
_cell.length_a   1.000
_cell.length_b   1.000
_cell.length_c   1.000
_cell.angle_alpha   90.00
_cell.angle_beta   90.00
_cell.angle_gamma   90.00
#
_symmetry.space_group_name_H-M   'P 1'
#
loop_
_entity.id
_entity.type
_entity.pdbx_description
1 polymer ?
#
loop_
_entity_poly.entity_id
_entity_poly.type
_entity_poly.pdbx_seq_one_letter_code
_entity_poly.pdbx_strand_id
1 'polypeptide(L)'
;MYSEDSLPEEHDRATGSELTDGTSPQRLQSEYGGSINELCNIQLPDTRIRELVSLCVETQSSLDTQSKVDTKLILTLTTAAAEAVADLETATVVSEAELPDSRALETGTPVDEYVLTAAERSEALAVLSSLLFTVSETPVDHETDQSGRASG
;
A
#
# COMPACT_ATOMS: atom_id res chain seq x y z
N MET A 1 -67.33 -25.20 -3.67
CA MET A 1 -66.90 -23.80 -3.59
C MET A 1 -65.55 -23.79 -2.89
N TYR A 2 -64.48 -23.53 -3.63
CA TYR A 2 -63.12 -23.39 -3.13
C TYR A 2 -62.86 -21.89 -2.95
N SER A 3 -62.44 -21.45 -1.77
CA SER A 3 -61.88 -20.12 -1.51
C SER A 3 -61.24 -20.12 -0.12
N GLU A 4 -59.97 -20.52 -0.03
CA GLU A 4 -59.04 -19.91 0.91
C GLU A 4 -57.75 -19.62 0.14
N ASP A 5 -57.67 -18.33 -0.18
CA ASP A 5 -56.62 -17.60 -0.85
C ASP A 5 -55.64 -17.16 0.25
N SER A 6 -54.40 -17.67 0.22
CA SER A 6 -53.22 -17.09 0.87
C SER A 6 -52.04 -18.03 0.60
N LEU A 7 -51.38 -17.80 -0.52
CA LEU A 7 -50.02 -18.31 -0.73
C LEU A 7 -49.09 -17.48 0.18
N PRO A 8 -48.24 -18.12 1.00
CA PRO A 8 -47.28 -17.39 1.82
C PRO A 8 -46.27 -16.69 0.91
N GLU A 9 -45.99 -15.46 1.32
CA GLU A 9 -45.14 -14.45 0.72
C GLU A 9 -43.92 -15.02 -0.02
N GLU A 10 -43.69 -14.48 -1.22
CA GLU A 10 -42.40 -14.50 -1.88
C GLU A 10 -41.32 -14.26 -0.82
N HIS A 11 -40.60 -15.32 -0.48
CA HIS A 11 -39.28 -15.19 0.08
C HIS A 11 -38.41 -14.70 -1.08
N ASP A 12 -38.57 -13.42 -1.44
CA ASP A 12 -37.57 -12.64 -2.15
C ASP A 12 -36.41 -12.49 -1.17
N ARG A 13 -35.74 -13.61 -0.91
CA ARG A 13 -34.35 -13.63 -0.55
C ARG A 13 -33.65 -13.20 -1.83
N ALA A 14 -33.78 -11.91 -2.14
CA ALA A 14 -32.77 -11.19 -2.84
C ALA A 14 -31.48 -11.65 -2.18
N THR A 15 -30.72 -12.42 -2.93
CA THR A 15 -29.30 -12.54 -2.78
C THR A 15 -28.82 -11.10 -2.87
N GLY A 16 -28.92 -10.38 -1.76
CA GLY A 16 -27.97 -9.37 -1.39
C GLY A 16 -26.68 -10.15 -1.41
N SER A 17 -26.08 -10.18 -2.59
CA SER A 17 -24.65 -10.34 -2.74
C SER A 17 -24.11 -9.23 -1.86
N GLU A 18 -23.93 -9.56 -0.59
CA GLU A 18 -22.95 -8.95 0.26
C GLU A 18 -21.64 -9.15 -0.49
N LEU A 19 -21.39 -8.24 -1.44
CA LEU A 19 -20.07 -7.78 -1.80
C LEU A 19 -19.54 -7.04 -0.56
N THR A 20 -19.38 -7.78 0.53
CA THR A 20 -18.70 -7.40 1.76
C THR A 20 -17.54 -8.36 1.96
N ASP A 21 -16.82 -8.64 0.87
CA ASP A 21 -15.36 -8.83 0.98
C ASP A 21 -14.68 -7.44 0.83
N GLY A 22 -15.33 -6.43 1.41
CA GLY A 22 -14.85 -5.06 1.47
C GLY A 22 -13.70 -5.05 2.45
N THR A 23 -12.50 -4.90 1.91
CA THR A 23 -11.23 -4.54 2.54
C THR A 23 -11.37 -4.22 4.03
N SER A 24 -11.30 -5.24 4.89
CA SER A 24 -11.40 -5.04 6.32
C SER A 24 -10.12 -4.35 6.83
N PRO A 25 -10.19 -3.45 7.82
CA PRO A 25 -9.01 -2.82 8.39
C PRO A 25 -7.96 -3.84 8.84
N GLN A 26 -8.38 -5.01 9.34
CA GLN A 26 -7.49 -6.11 9.75
C GLN A 26 -6.74 -6.76 8.57
N ARG A 27 -7.39 -6.86 7.41
CA ARG A 27 -6.73 -7.34 6.19
C ARG A 27 -5.65 -6.36 5.75
N LEU A 28 -5.99 -5.06 5.64
CA LEU A 28 -5.01 -4.03 5.28
C LEU A 28 -3.86 -3.95 6.28
N GLN A 29 -4.12 -4.09 7.58
CA GLN A 29 -3.06 -4.17 8.59
C GLN A 29 -2.09 -5.32 8.31
N SER A 30 -2.63 -6.49 7.97
CA SER A 30 -1.81 -7.67 7.66
C SER A 30 -1.02 -7.45 6.36
N GLU A 31 -1.63 -6.83 5.36
CA GLU A 31 -0.98 -6.48 4.09
C GLU A 31 0.15 -5.46 4.29
N TYR A 32 -0.05 -4.40 5.07
CA TYR A 32 1.02 -3.46 5.43
C TYR A 32 2.14 -4.16 6.21
N GLY A 33 1.82 -5.11 7.10
CA GLY A 33 2.81 -5.94 7.77
C GLY A 33 3.63 -6.79 6.80
N GLY A 34 2.98 -7.35 5.79
CA GLY A 34 3.62 -8.05 4.67
C GLY A 34 4.54 -7.14 3.87
N SER A 35 4.05 -5.96 3.46
CA SER A 35 4.84 -4.97 2.72
C SER A 35 6.05 -4.50 3.51
N ILE A 36 5.94 -4.28 4.84
CA ILE A 36 7.09 -3.92 5.69
C ILE A 36 8.16 -5.01 5.64
N ASN A 37 7.76 -6.28 5.74
CA ASN A 37 8.70 -7.39 5.67
C ASN A 37 9.35 -7.48 4.27
N GLU A 38 8.57 -7.37 3.20
CA GLU A 38 9.08 -7.40 1.83
C GLU A 38 10.04 -6.22 1.54
N LEU A 39 9.70 -5.01 1.95
CA LEU A 39 10.54 -3.82 1.81
C LEU A 39 11.92 -3.98 2.48
N CYS A 40 11.99 -4.71 3.59
CA CYS A 40 13.25 -4.99 4.28
C CYS A 40 14.13 -6.03 3.55
N ASN A 41 13.59 -6.74 2.55
CA ASN A 41 14.28 -7.83 1.85
C ASN A 41 14.59 -7.52 0.38
N ILE A 42 14.16 -6.36 -0.15
CA ILE A 42 14.45 -5.93 -1.52
C ILE A 42 15.64 -4.97 -1.60
N GLN A 43 16.19 -4.83 -2.80
CA GLN A 43 17.27 -3.88 -3.05
C GLN A 43 16.77 -2.49 -3.42
N LEU A 44 16.61 -1.66 -2.39
CA LEU A 44 16.42 -0.21 -2.47
C LEU A 44 17.51 0.51 -1.66
N PRO A 45 17.76 1.80 -1.88
CA PRO A 45 18.59 2.58 -0.98
C PRO A 45 18.03 2.55 0.45
N ASP A 46 18.89 2.36 1.46
CA ASP A 46 18.50 2.28 2.88
C ASP A 46 17.66 3.46 3.38
N THR A 47 17.92 4.66 2.84
CA THR A 47 17.11 5.85 3.14
C THR A 47 15.68 5.68 2.67
N ARG A 48 15.48 5.10 1.48
CA ARG A 48 14.15 4.85 0.89
C ARG A 48 13.42 3.73 1.64
N ILE A 49 14.12 2.65 1.98
CA ILE A 49 13.55 1.55 2.79
C ILE A 49 13.03 2.10 4.11
N ARG A 50 13.86 2.88 4.83
CA ARG A 50 13.48 3.45 6.14
C ARG A 50 12.27 4.37 6.05
N GLU A 51 12.21 5.22 5.02
CA GLU A 51 11.08 6.10 4.79
C GLU A 51 9.79 5.31 4.51
N LEU A 52 9.82 4.39 3.54
CA LEU A 52 8.66 3.58 3.18
C LEU A 52 8.15 2.73 4.34
N VAL A 53 9.06 2.07 5.07
CA VAL A 53 8.71 1.27 6.26
C VAL A 53 8.09 2.16 7.33
N SER A 54 8.65 3.34 7.61
CA SER A 54 8.10 4.27 8.59
C SER A 54 6.67 4.68 8.23
N LEU A 55 6.41 5.03 6.97
CA LEU A 55 5.09 5.42 6.48
C LEU A 55 4.10 4.25 6.50
N CYS A 56 4.54 3.03 6.19
CA CYS A 56 3.70 1.83 6.31
C CYS A 56 3.31 1.55 7.77
N VAL A 57 4.25 1.68 8.71
CA VAL A 57 3.98 1.51 10.16
C VAL A 57 2.99 2.57 10.66
N GLU A 58 3.17 3.84 10.27
CA GLU A 58 2.27 4.92 10.65
C GLU A 58 0.85 4.71 10.10
N THR A 59 0.75 4.24 8.85
CA THR A 59 -0.52 3.91 8.19
C THR A 59 -1.21 2.73 8.87
N GLN A 60 -0.47 1.66 9.18
CA GLN A 60 -0.96 0.49 9.91
C GLN A 60 -1.47 0.88 11.30
N SER A 61 -0.74 1.73 12.03
CA SER A 61 -1.16 2.23 13.35
C SER A 61 -2.42 3.10 13.28
N SER A 62 -2.59 3.87 12.21
CA SER A 62 -3.79 4.69 11.99
C SER A 62 -5.02 3.81 11.73
N LEU A 63 -4.86 2.77 10.90
CA LEU A 63 -5.91 1.77 10.68
C LEU A 63 -6.32 1.04 11.96
N ASP A 64 -5.36 0.74 12.84
CA ASP A 64 -5.62 0.12 14.16
C ASP A 64 -6.46 1.00 15.08
N THR A 65 -6.23 2.32 15.04
CA THR A 65 -6.90 3.25 15.95
C THR A 65 -8.26 3.70 15.41
N GLN A 66 -8.36 3.99 14.12
CA GLN A 66 -9.49 4.75 13.54
C GLN A 66 -10.17 4.06 12.35
N SER A 67 -9.68 2.89 11.92
CA SER A 67 -10.15 2.16 10.72
C SER A 67 -10.07 2.94 9.40
N LYS A 68 -9.46 4.13 9.43
CA LYS A 68 -9.25 5.05 8.31
C LYS A 68 -7.95 5.80 8.51
N VAL A 69 -7.46 6.41 7.44
CA VAL A 69 -6.15 7.07 7.41
C VAL A 69 -6.29 8.48 6.88
N ASP A 70 -5.50 9.40 7.42
CA ASP A 70 -5.39 10.77 6.90
C ASP A 70 -4.99 10.74 5.41
N THR A 71 -5.73 11.48 4.58
CA THR A 71 -5.45 11.62 3.14
C THR A 71 -4.00 12.07 2.89
N LYS A 72 -3.45 12.97 3.72
CA LYS A 72 -2.07 13.45 3.64
C LYS A 72 -1.06 12.33 3.85
N LEU A 73 -1.32 11.41 4.79
CA LEU A 73 -0.43 10.28 5.05
C LEU A 73 -0.40 9.32 3.85
N ILE A 74 -1.57 9.01 3.28
CA ILE A 74 -1.68 8.19 2.06
C ILE A 74 -0.99 8.84 0.87
N LEU A 75 -1.15 10.15 0.68
CA LEU A 75 -0.44 10.87 -0.38
C LEU A 75 1.07 10.84 -0.16
N THR A 76 1.55 11.02 1.08
CA THR A 76 2.98 10.98 1.41
C THR A 76 3.57 9.59 1.10
N LEU A 77 2.88 8.52 1.50
CA LEU A 77 3.28 7.14 1.18
C LEU A 77 3.28 6.86 -0.32
N THR A 78 2.24 7.31 -1.04
CA THR A 78 2.17 7.18 -2.50
C THR A 78 3.32 7.90 -3.19
N THR A 79 3.64 9.12 -2.75
CA THR A 79 4.77 9.89 -3.29
C THR A 79 6.10 9.19 -3.02
N ALA A 80 6.35 8.73 -1.79
CA ALA A 80 7.57 8.01 -1.46
C ALA A 80 7.74 6.72 -2.29
N ALA A 81 6.64 5.98 -2.53
CA ALA A 81 6.65 4.80 -3.40
C ALA A 81 6.94 5.16 -4.86
N ALA A 82 6.37 6.26 -5.37
CA ALA A 82 6.66 6.74 -6.72
C ALA A 82 8.13 7.19 -6.87
N GLU A 83 8.69 7.85 -5.86
CA GLU A 83 10.10 8.19 -5.85
C GLU A 83 11.00 6.95 -5.79
N ALA A 84 10.62 5.91 -5.04
CA ALA A 84 11.34 4.62 -5.05
C ALA A 84 11.33 3.97 -6.46
N VAL A 85 10.22 4.07 -7.19
CA VAL A 85 10.15 3.61 -8.58
C VAL A 85 11.09 4.43 -9.46
N ALA A 86 11.14 5.76 -9.28
CA ALA A 86 12.07 6.62 -10.00
C ALA A 86 13.54 6.27 -9.68
N ASP A 87 13.85 5.97 -8.41
CA ASP A 87 15.18 5.52 -7.99
C ASP A 87 15.57 4.25 -8.77
N LEU A 88 14.67 3.26 -8.89
CA LEU A 88 14.86 2.03 -9.68
C LEU A 88 15.02 2.28 -11.18
N GLU A 89 14.39 3.31 -11.72
CA GLU A 89 14.54 3.69 -13.13
C GLU A 89 15.91 4.28 -13.43
N THR A 90 16.46 5.03 -12.49
CA THR A 90 17.80 5.62 -12.58
C THR A 90 18.93 4.65 -12.23
N ALA A 91 18.61 3.48 -11.68
CA ALA A 91 19.57 2.46 -11.32
C ALA A 91 20.31 1.89 -12.54
N THR A 92 21.63 1.72 -12.42
CA THR A 92 22.44 1.02 -13.40
C THR A 92 22.16 -0.47 -13.30
N VAL A 93 21.66 -1.07 -14.38
CA VAL A 93 21.36 -2.51 -14.43
C VAL A 93 22.53 -3.26 -15.07
N VAL A 94 23.13 -4.18 -14.31
CA VAL A 94 24.26 -5.01 -14.74
C VAL A 94 23.91 -6.50 -14.72
N SER A 95 24.72 -7.32 -15.38
CA SER A 95 24.60 -8.78 -15.22
C SER A 95 25.13 -9.23 -13.85
N GLU A 96 24.73 -10.42 -13.41
CA GLU A 96 25.17 -10.96 -12.12
C GLU A 96 26.69 -11.10 -11.99
N ALA A 97 27.39 -11.36 -13.12
CA ALA A 97 28.85 -11.46 -13.16
C ALA A 97 29.57 -10.11 -13.05
N GLU A 98 28.85 -9.00 -13.26
CA GLU A 98 29.36 -7.62 -13.23
C GLU A 98 28.95 -6.87 -11.97
N LEU A 99 28.24 -7.56 -11.05
CA LEU A 99 27.89 -7.01 -9.76
C LEU A 99 29.16 -6.70 -8.94
N PRO A 100 29.27 -5.49 -8.38
CA PRO A 100 30.41 -5.17 -7.52
C PRO A 100 30.35 -5.99 -6.22
N ASP A 101 31.52 -6.46 -5.77
CA ASP A 101 31.70 -7.27 -4.55
C ASP A 101 31.18 -6.57 -3.28
N SER A 102 31.14 -5.23 -3.30
CA SER A 102 30.51 -4.42 -2.26
C SER A 102 29.62 -3.37 -2.91
N ARG A 103 28.34 -3.39 -2.56
CA ARG A 103 27.36 -2.37 -2.91
C ARG A 103 27.24 -1.46 -1.72
N ALA A 104 27.35 -0.13 -1.87
CA ALA A 104 27.11 0.79 -0.76
C ALA A 104 25.62 0.96 -0.48
N LEU A 105 24.92 -0.16 -0.31
CA LEU A 105 23.63 -0.17 0.36
C LEU A 105 23.86 -0.07 1.88
N GLU A 106 24.98 -0.60 2.41
CA GLU A 106 25.22 -0.69 3.87
C GLU A 106 25.83 0.54 4.56
N THR A 107 26.46 1.48 3.84
CA THR A 107 27.38 2.45 4.50
C THR A 107 27.01 3.92 4.38
N GLY A 108 25.95 4.29 3.66
CA GLY A 108 25.56 5.71 3.50
C GLY A 108 26.61 6.58 2.81
N THR A 109 27.70 5.99 2.30
CA THR A 109 28.65 6.62 1.38
C THR A 109 28.12 6.38 -0.04
N PRO A 110 28.01 7.41 -0.89
CA PRO A 110 27.64 7.17 -2.28
C PRO A 110 28.78 6.35 -2.91
N VAL A 111 28.53 5.10 -3.34
CA VAL A 111 29.11 4.71 -4.62
C VAL A 111 28.32 5.45 -5.68
N ASP A 112 29.02 5.97 -6.67
CA ASP A 112 28.47 6.88 -7.68
C ASP A 112 27.29 6.32 -8.47
N GLU A 113 26.94 5.03 -8.35
CA GLU A 113 25.76 4.47 -9.02
C GLU A 113 25.02 3.45 -8.14
N TYR A 114 23.69 3.62 -8.06
CA TYR A 114 22.78 2.62 -7.54
C TYR A 114 22.71 1.46 -8.54
N VAL A 115 23.41 0.36 -8.25
CA VAL A 115 23.58 -0.78 -9.17
C VAL A 115 22.69 -1.96 -8.76
N LEU A 116 21.98 -2.51 -9.74
CA LEU A 116 21.08 -3.66 -9.58
C LEU A 116 21.30 -4.70 -10.69
N THR A 117 20.88 -5.93 -10.43
CA THR A 117 20.55 -6.87 -11.50
C THR A 117 19.14 -6.63 -12.03
N ALA A 118 18.84 -7.18 -13.21
CA ALA A 118 17.48 -7.17 -13.74
C ALA A 118 16.48 -7.90 -12.82
N ALA A 119 16.92 -8.96 -12.14
CA ALA A 119 16.10 -9.71 -11.19
C ALA A 119 15.74 -8.86 -9.95
N GLU A 120 16.74 -8.24 -9.32
CA GLU A 120 16.54 -7.38 -8.14
C GLU A 120 15.67 -6.17 -8.47
N ARG A 121 15.87 -5.54 -9.63
CA ARG A 121 15.00 -4.45 -10.08
C ARG A 121 13.56 -4.92 -10.27
N SER A 122 13.35 -6.09 -10.88
CA SER A 122 12.01 -6.64 -11.08
C SER A 122 11.33 -6.99 -9.76
N GLU A 123 12.07 -7.54 -8.81
CA GLU A 123 11.58 -7.87 -7.47
C GLU A 123 11.18 -6.60 -6.70
N ALA A 124 12.04 -5.58 -6.70
CA ALA A 124 11.74 -4.30 -6.06
C ALA A 124 10.49 -3.63 -6.67
N LEU A 125 10.35 -3.65 -8.01
CA LEU A 125 9.15 -3.15 -8.68
C LEU A 125 7.89 -3.94 -8.30
N ALA A 126 8.00 -5.26 -8.14
CA ALA A 126 6.87 -6.10 -7.74
C ALA A 126 6.38 -5.74 -6.32
N VAL A 127 7.30 -5.56 -5.37
CA VAL A 127 6.99 -5.16 -4.00
C VAL A 127 6.40 -3.76 -3.95
N LEU A 128 6.98 -2.79 -4.66
CA LEU A 128 6.43 -1.42 -4.72
C LEU A 128 5.04 -1.37 -5.37
N SER A 129 4.80 -2.19 -6.40
CA SER A 129 3.49 -2.33 -7.02
C SER A 129 2.47 -2.90 -6.04
N SER A 130 2.82 -3.97 -5.32
CA SER A 130 1.98 -4.57 -4.27
C SER A 130 1.63 -3.54 -3.18
N LEU A 131 2.62 -2.78 -2.71
CA LEU A 131 2.41 -1.70 -1.75
C LEU A 131 1.43 -0.64 -2.29
N LEU A 132 1.61 -0.18 -3.53
CA LEU A 132 0.70 0.81 -4.13
C LEU A 132 -0.74 0.30 -4.25
N PHE A 133 -0.94 -1.01 -4.50
CA PHE A 133 -2.27 -1.60 -4.45
C PHE A 133 -2.87 -1.54 -3.05
N THR A 134 -2.16 -1.97 -2.01
CA THR A 134 -2.62 -1.86 -0.61
C THR A 134 -2.93 -0.41 -0.22
N VAL A 135 -2.09 0.54 -0.65
CA VAL A 135 -2.32 1.97 -0.44
C VAL A 135 -3.61 2.43 -1.13
N SER A 136 -3.87 2.00 -2.37
CA SER A 136 -5.08 2.36 -3.11
C SER A 136 -6.36 1.79 -2.51
N GLU A 137 -6.28 0.64 -1.83
CA GLU A 137 -7.40 0.03 -1.11
C GLU A 137 -7.62 0.66 0.28
N THR A 138 -6.71 1.52 0.75
CA THR A 138 -6.77 2.08 2.09
C THR A 138 -7.86 3.15 2.21
N PRO A 139 -8.83 2.99 3.12
CA PRO A 139 -9.88 3.97 3.32
C PRO A 139 -9.30 5.27 3.91
N VAL A 140 -9.55 6.38 3.23
CA VAL A 140 -9.11 7.71 3.66
C VAL A 140 -10.22 8.49 4.35
N ASP A 141 -9.84 9.24 5.38
CA ASP A 141 -10.65 10.34 5.86
C ASP A 141 -10.45 11.54 4.95
N HIS A 142 -11.51 11.86 4.20
CA HIS A 142 -11.64 13.18 3.62
C HIS A 142 -12.09 14.10 4.74
N GLU A 143 -11.17 14.91 5.29
CA GLU A 143 -11.56 16.05 6.10
C GLU A 143 -12.53 16.89 5.25
N THR A 144 -13.83 16.74 5.53
CA THR A 144 -14.83 17.63 4.97
C THR A 144 -14.61 18.93 5.68
N ASP A 145 -14.14 19.93 4.95
CA ASP A 145 -13.95 21.29 5.40
C ASP A 145 -15.29 21.85 5.91
N GLN A 146 -15.65 21.53 7.16
CA GLN A 146 -16.78 22.11 7.90
C GLN A 146 -16.33 23.42 8.57
N SER A 147 -15.51 24.22 7.89
CA SER A 147 -15.31 25.63 8.22
C SER A 147 -16.20 26.48 7.31
N GLY A 148 -17.52 26.43 7.53
CA GLY A 148 -18.42 27.08 6.58
C GLY A 148 -19.90 27.19 6.91
N ARG A 149 -20.35 27.08 8.16
CA ARG A 149 -21.70 27.55 8.55
C ARG A 149 -21.68 28.18 9.95
N ALA A 150 -21.01 29.33 10.04
CA ALA A 150 -21.56 30.40 10.85
C ALA A 150 -22.64 31.10 10.01
N SER A 151 -23.90 30.84 10.32
CA SER A 151 -25.06 31.63 9.92
C SER A 151 -25.90 31.69 11.18
N GLY A 152 -26.11 32.83 11.83
CA GLY A 152 -26.55 34.10 11.29
C GLY A 152 -27.79 34.45 12.10
#